data_AF-A0A392PAJ1-F1
#
_entry.id   AF-A0A392PAJ1-F1
#
_cell.length_a   1.000
_cell.length_b   1.000
_cell.length_c   1.000
_cell.angle_alpha   90.00
_cell.angle_beta   90.00
_cell.angle_gamma   90.00
#
_symmetry.space_group_name_H-M   'P 1'
#
loop_
_entity.id
_entity.type
_entity.pdbx_description
1 polymer ?
#
loop_
_entity_poly.entity_id
_entity_poly.type
_entity_poly.pdbx_seq_one_letter_code
_entity_poly.pdbx_strand_id
1 'polypeptide(L)'
;MVGNKNWLYEFDGEYRDFVKLGDDSRMSVMGRGDLKLSINGRTHIITSVYYIPVSKASRSQLWHDRYAHLSIKGLNTLSKMNMVKGLPTLDDLEDKCADCLIGKQHRDSIPKQATWRASSKLELVHSDICGPINPMSNGGNSNG
;
A
#
# COMPACT_ATOMS: atom_id res chain seq x y z
N MET A 1 19.29 6.87 -8.41
CA MET A 1 18.42 6.43 -9.53
C MET A 1 17.51 7.56 -9.96
N VAL A 2 17.15 7.64 -11.24
CA VAL A 2 16.20 8.63 -11.78
C VAL A 2 15.21 8.00 -12.76
N GLY A 3 13.99 8.53 -12.77
CA GLY A 3 12.94 8.12 -13.70
C GLY A 3 12.85 8.96 -14.97
N ASN A 4 13.58 10.08 -15.05
CA ASN A 4 13.60 10.96 -16.21
C ASN A 4 14.97 10.94 -16.89
N LYS A 5 15.02 10.36 -18.10
CA LYS A 5 16.26 10.25 -18.91
C LYS A 5 16.88 11.62 -19.22
N ASN A 6 16.06 12.65 -19.40
CA ASN A 6 16.54 13.99 -19.82
C ASN A 6 17.36 14.71 -18.73
N TRP A 7 17.41 14.18 -17.52
CA TRP A 7 18.25 14.72 -16.44
C TRP A 7 19.69 14.19 -16.46
N LEU A 8 19.96 13.16 -17.26
CA LEU A 8 21.26 12.51 -17.32
C LEU A 8 22.10 13.08 -18.48
N TYR A 9 23.36 13.37 -18.18
CA TYR A 9 24.39 13.66 -19.19
C TYR A 9 25.27 12.42 -19.39
N GLU A 10 25.97 12.34 -20.53
CA GLU A 10 26.82 11.19 -20.89
C GLU A 10 26.11 9.84 -20.69
N PHE A 11 24.85 9.78 -21.13
CA PHE A 11 24.00 8.64 -20.91
C PHE A 11 24.40 7.43 -21.77
N ASP A 12 24.77 6.34 -21.11
CA ASP A 12 24.92 5.01 -21.69
C ASP A 12 23.58 4.25 -21.59
N GLY A 13 22.91 4.09 -22.73
CA GLY A 13 21.66 3.35 -22.86
C GLY A 13 21.82 1.84 -23.10
N GLU A 14 23.04 1.39 -23.40
CA GLU A 14 23.35 -0.04 -23.58
C GLU A 14 23.57 -0.72 -22.24
N TYR A 15 23.94 0.04 -21.20
CA TYR A 15 24.07 -0.46 -19.84
C TYR A 15 22.75 -1.06 -19.31
N ARG A 16 22.80 -2.32 -18.88
CA ARG A 16 21.69 -3.05 -18.25
C ARG A 16 22.13 -3.65 -16.93
N ASP A 17 21.26 -3.53 -15.93
CA ASP A 17 21.44 -4.10 -14.60
C ASP A 17 20.06 -4.24 -13.91
N PHE A 18 20.02 -4.69 -12.66
CA PHE A 18 18.81 -4.79 -11.86
C PHE A 18 19.00 -4.20 -10.46
N VAL A 19 18.03 -3.41 -10.01
CA VAL A 19 17.95 -2.94 -8.62
C VAL A 19 16.94 -3.79 -7.87
N LYS A 20 17.36 -4.41 -6.77
CA LYS A 20 16.47 -5.11 -5.84
C LYS A 20 15.76 -4.09 -4.95
N LEU A 21 14.44 -4.20 -4.85
CA LEU A 21 13.61 -3.36 -3.99
C LEU A 21 13.39 -4.01 -2.62
N GLY A 22 12.80 -3.25 -1.69
CA GLY A 22 12.53 -3.71 -0.32
C GLY A 22 11.48 -4.82 -0.21
N ASP A 23 10.70 -5.07 -1.28
CA ASP A 23 9.72 -6.15 -1.41
C ASP A 23 10.30 -7.39 -2.13
N ASP A 24 11.63 -7.49 -2.19
CA ASP A 24 12.40 -8.50 -2.94
C ASP A 24 12.20 -8.51 -4.46
N SER A 25 11.34 -7.64 -5.00
CA SER A 25 11.18 -7.47 -6.45
C SER A 25 12.42 -6.82 -7.08
N ARG A 26 12.54 -6.91 -8.40
CA ARG A 26 13.67 -6.34 -9.15
C ARG A 26 13.17 -5.37 -10.22
N MET A 27 13.75 -4.18 -10.26
CA MET A 27 13.54 -3.21 -11.33
C MET A 27 14.68 -3.29 -12.34
N SER A 28 14.35 -3.28 -13.63
CA SER A 28 15.34 -3.25 -14.71
C SER A 28 15.93 -1.85 -14.84
N VAL A 29 17.26 -1.75 -14.77
CA VAL A 29 18.02 -0.56 -15.14
C VAL A 29 18.12 -0.53 -16.67
N MET A 30 17.75 0.60 -17.24
CA MET A 30 17.67 0.81 -18.70
C MET A 30 18.74 1.79 -19.21
N GLY A 31 19.75 2.04 -18.37
CA GLY A 31 20.91 2.84 -18.69
C GLY A 31 21.53 3.49 -17.46
N ARG A 32 22.67 4.12 -17.66
CA ARG A 32 23.43 4.85 -16.63
C ARG A 32 23.90 6.16 -17.23
N GLY A 33 23.94 7.20 -16.43
CA GLY A 33 24.56 8.46 -16.82
C GLY A 33 24.86 9.28 -15.59
N ASP A 34 25.31 10.50 -15.81
CA ASP A 34 25.69 11.35 -14.71
C ASP A 34 24.70 12.50 -14.54
N LEU A 35 24.60 13.04 -13.33
CA LEU A 35 23.62 14.05 -12.98
C LEU A 35 24.31 15.31 -12.49
N LYS A 36 24.09 16.42 -13.20
CA LYS A 36 24.70 17.72 -12.92
C LYS A 36 23.72 18.59 -12.15
N LEU A 37 24.08 18.95 -10.92
CA LEU A 37 23.30 19.80 -10.03
C LEU A 37 24.00 21.15 -9.86
N SER A 38 23.28 22.25 -10.00
CA SER A 38 23.79 23.59 -9.66
C SER A 38 23.14 24.05 -8.36
N ILE A 39 23.92 24.09 -7.27
CA ILE A 39 23.44 24.43 -5.93
C ILE A 39 24.34 25.55 -5.40
N ASN A 40 23.75 26.69 -5.04
CA ASN A 40 24.47 27.87 -4.51
C ASN A 40 25.65 28.33 -5.41
N GLY A 41 25.47 28.29 -6.73
CA GLY A 41 26.51 28.67 -7.70
C GLY A 41 27.63 27.65 -7.87
N ARG A 42 27.58 26.49 -7.17
CA ARG A 42 28.52 25.38 -7.34
C ARG A 42 27.89 24.27 -8.16
N THR A 43 28.67 23.74 -9.09
CA THR A 43 28.30 22.55 -9.85
C THR A 43 28.71 21.31 -9.07
N HIS A 44 27.74 20.47 -8.75
CA HIS A 44 27.93 19.13 -8.23
C HIS A 44 27.60 18.11 -9.31
N ILE A 45 28.43 17.07 -9.40
CA ILE A 45 28.24 15.98 -10.34
C ILE A 45 28.06 14.71 -9.53
N ILE A 46 26.93 14.04 -9.73
CA ILE A 46 26.71 12.69 -9.24
C ILE A 46 26.94 11.78 -10.43
N THR A 47 28.04 11.04 -10.43
CA THR A 47 28.33 10.12 -11.52
C THR A 47 27.54 8.83 -11.36
N SER A 48 27.40 8.08 -12.46
CA SER A 48 26.95 6.69 -12.41
C SER A 48 25.53 6.47 -11.88
N VAL A 49 24.64 7.42 -12.16
CA VAL A 49 23.23 7.36 -11.77
C VAL A 49 22.45 6.45 -12.71
N TYR A 50 21.80 5.44 -12.15
CA TYR A 50 20.94 4.53 -12.91
C TYR A 50 19.64 5.20 -13.37
N TYR A 51 19.29 4.95 -14.63
CA TYR A 51 18.01 5.24 -15.23
C TYR A 51 17.10 4.03 -15.13
N ILE A 52 15.97 4.21 -14.43
CA ILE A 52 14.95 3.18 -14.29
C ILE A 52 13.64 3.82 -14.76
N PRO A 53 13.08 3.43 -15.92
CA PRO A 53 11.81 3.95 -16.36
C PRO A 53 10.74 3.46 -15.41
N VAL A 54 10.25 4.35 -14.56
CA VAL A 54 9.06 4.10 -13.76
C VAL A 54 7.89 4.21 -14.72
N SER A 55 7.07 3.17 -14.83
CA SER A 55 5.78 3.28 -15.50
C SER A 55 5.06 4.47 -14.87
N LYS A 56 4.62 5.44 -15.68
CA LYS A 56 3.84 6.56 -15.16
C LYS A 56 2.52 5.99 -14.63
N ALA A 57 2.47 5.71 -13.33
CA ALA A 57 1.20 5.56 -12.63
C ALA A 57 0.39 6.82 -12.95
N SER A 58 -0.91 6.66 -13.23
CA SER A 58 -1.77 7.81 -13.42
C SER A 58 -1.64 8.72 -12.20
N ARG A 59 -1.82 10.04 -12.39
CA ARG A 59 -1.75 10.99 -11.27
C ARG A 59 -2.68 10.56 -10.14
N SER A 60 -3.87 10.06 -10.48
CA SER A 60 -4.85 9.53 -9.54
C SER A 60 -4.32 8.32 -8.77
N GLN A 61 -3.67 7.36 -9.42
CA GLN A 61 -3.11 6.18 -8.76
C GLN A 61 -1.98 6.57 -7.80
N LEU A 62 -1.08 7.47 -8.22
CA LEU A 62 0.00 7.96 -7.37
C LEU A 62 -0.51 8.60 -6.07
N TRP A 63 -1.55 9.43 -6.16
CA TRP A 63 -2.13 10.07 -4.97
C TRP A 63 -2.99 9.11 -4.14
N HIS A 64 -3.64 8.13 -4.77
CA HIS A 64 -4.30 7.02 -4.09
C HIS A 64 -3.33 6.26 -3.20
N ASP A 65 -2.16 5.87 -3.72
CA ASP A 65 -1.16 5.11 -2.97
C ASP A 65 -0.53 5.97 -1.85
N ARG A 66 -0.22 7.24 -2.13
CA ARG A 66 0.35 8.18 -1.13
C ARG A 66 -0.55 8.43 0.07
N TYR A 67 -1.87 8.40 -0.12
CA TYR A 67 -2.86 8.58 0.94
C TYR A 67 -3.37 7.24 1.48
N ALA A 68 -2.52 6.21 1.46
CA ALA A 68 -2.81 4.89 2.02
C ALA A 68 -4.12 4.30 1.46
N HIS A 69 -4.26 4.34 0.13
CA HIS A 69 -5.40 3.80 -0.58
C HIS A 69 -6.75 4.45 -0.23
N LEU A 70 -6.74 5.76 0.09
CA LEU A 70 -7.96 6.56 0.20
C LEU A 70 -8.73 6.55 -1.13
N SER A 71 -10.05 6.48 -1.09
CA SER A 71 -10.87 6.49 -2.31
C SER A 71 -10.62 7.77 -3.11
N ILE A 72 -10.66 7.69 -4.45
CA ILE A 72 -10.51 8.86 -5.32
C ILE A 72 -11.57 9.93 -5.00
N LYS A 73 -12.79 9.51 -4.67
CA LYS A 73 -13.84 10.40 -4.17
C LYS A 73 -13.43 11.12 -2.88
N GLY A 74 -12.84 10.40 -1.92
CA GLY A 74 -12.32 10.98 -0.68
C GLY A 74 -11.20 11.99 -0.94
N LEU A 75 -10.25 11.66 -1.82
CA LEU A 75 -9.19 12.59 -2.24
C LEU A 75 -9.76 13.85 -2.90
N ASN A 76 -10.73 13.69 -3.80
CA ASN A 76 -11.40 14.81 -4.43
C ASN A 76 -12.17 15.66 -3.41
N THR A 77 -12.77 15.07 -2.38
CA THR A 77 -13.38 15.81 -1.26
C THR A 77 -12.34 16.63 -0.50
N LEU A 78 -11.19 16.04 -0.15
CA LEU A 78 -10.11 16.74 0.56
C LEU A 78 -9.60 17.95 -0.24
N SER A 79 -9.44 17.78 -1.55
CA SER A 79 -9.03 18.86 -2.46
C SER A 79 -10.11 19.95 -2.56
N LYS A 80 -11.37 19.57 -2.83
CA LYS A 80 -12.50 20.51 -2.99
C LYS A 80 -12.80 21.31 -1.73
N MET A 81 -12.68 20.68 -0.56
CA MET A 81 -12.92 21.33 0.73
C MET A 81 -11.69 22.09 1.28
N ASN A 82 -10.60 22.18 0.51
CA ASN A 82 -9.34 22.82 0.92
C ASN A 82 -8.77 22.28 2.25
N MET A 83 -8.95 20.98 2.52
CA MET A 83 -8.48 20.34 3.75
C MET A 83 -6.99 19.96 3.69
N VAL A 84 -6.39 19.99 2.50
CA VAL A 84 -4.98 19.67 2.23
C VAL A 84 -4.40 20.64 1.21
N LYS A 85 -3.10 20.94 1.31
CA LYS A 85 -2.40 21.81 0.36
C LYS A 85 -1.67 20.97 -0.69
N GLY A 86 -1.73 21.39 -1.95
CA GLY A 86 -0.98 20.78 -3.04
C GLY A 86 -1.57 19.49 -3.63
N LEU A 87 -2.74 19.04 -3.16
CA LEU A 87 -3.46 17.92 -3.77
C LEU A 87 -4.22 18.43 -5.00
N PRO A 88 -3.86 18.01 -6.22
CA PRO A 88 -4.57 18.43 -7.41
C PRO A 88 -5.92 17.72 -7.52
N THR A 89 -6.80 18.25 -8.38
CA THR A 89 -7.98 17.51 -8.84
C THR A 89 -7.56 16.22 -9.54
N LEU A 90 -8.21 15.11 -9.19
CA LEU A 90 -7.91 13.78 -9.70
C LEU A 90 -9.07 13.25 -10.52
N ASP A 91 -8.75 12.62 -11.65
CA ASP A 91 -9.72 11.87 -12.45
C ASP A 91 -10.01 10.50 -11.82
N ASP A 92 -11.12 9.89 -12.19
CA ASP A 92 -11.40 8.52 -11.79
C ASP A 92 -10.32 7.55 -12.33
N LEU A 93 -10.09 6.47 -11.59
CA LEU A 93 -9.19 5.41 -12.06
C LEU A 93 -9.94 4.55 -13.10
N GLU A 94 -9.30 4.31 -14.25
CA GLU A 94 -9.82 3.38 -15.26
C GLU A 94 -9.98 1.97 -14.67
N ASP A 95 -8.98 1.53 -13.90
CA ASP A 95 -8.96 0.24 -13.23
C ASP A 95 -9.14 0.37 -11.72
N LYS A 96 -9.80 -0.62 -11.11
CA LYS A 96 -9.90 -0.71 -9.65
C LYS A 96 -8.56 -1.18 -9.07
N CYS A 97 -8.08 -0.50 -8.04
CA CYS A 97 -6.91 -0.95 -7.28
C CYS A 97 -7.17 -2.35 -6.66
N ALA A 98 -6.34 -3.33 -7.02
CA ALA A 98 -6.46 -4.71 -6.56
C ALA A 98 -6.32 -4.83 -5.04
N ASP A 99 -5.38 -4.10 -4.44
CA ASP A 99 -5.16 -4.09 -2.99
C ASP A 99 -6.37 -3.54 -2.23
N CYS A 100 -7.02 -2.51 -2.79
CA CYS A 100 -8.29 -2.01 -2.25
C CYS A 100 -9.40 -3.04 -2.33
N LEU A 101 -9.51 -3.76 -3.44
CA LEU A 101 -10.54 -4.77 -3.62
C LEU A 101 -10.40 -5.86 -2.56
N ILE A 102 -9.19 -6.38 -2.35
CA ILE A 102 -8.92 -7.44 -1.37
C ILE A 102 -9.05 -6.88 0.06
N GLY A 103 -8.43 -5.74 0.34
CA GLY A 103 -8.36 -5.17 1.69
C GLY A 103 -9.66 -4.54 2.19
N LYS A 104 -10.57 -4.13 1.29
CA LYS A 104 -11.88 -3.55 1.64
C LYS A 104 -13.05 -4.48 1.32
N GLN A 105 -12.77 -5.73 0.92
CA GLN A 105 -13.82 -6.72 0.72
C GLN A 105 -14.52 -6.99 2.05
N HIS A 106 -15.81 -6.66 2.12
CA HIS A 106 -16.64 -7.08 3.24
C HIS A 106 -16.88 -8.59 3.13
N ARG A 107 -16.84 -9.31 4.26
CA ARG A 107 -17.23 -10.72 4.31
C ARG A 107 -18.69 -10.84 3.88
N ASP A 108 -19.06 -11.89 3.16
CA ASP A 108 -20.48 -12.16 2.92
C ASP A 108 -21.27 -12.23 4.23
N SER A 109 -22.56 -11.93 4.16
CA SER A 109 -23.41 -11.99 5.34
C SER A 109 -23.35 -13.38 5.95
N ILE A 110 -23.02 -13.45 7.24
CA ILE A 110 -23.02 -14.72 7.95
C ILE A 110 -24.48 -15.18 8.03
N PRO A 111 -24.79 -16.41 7.59
CA PRO A 111 -26.13 -16.95 7.70
C PRO A 111 -26.66 -16.80 9.13
N LYS A 112 -27.86 -16.24 9.26
CA LYS A 112 -28.49 -16.01 10.58
C LYS A 112 -28.76 -17.31 11.35
N GLN A 113 -28.79 -18.44 10.64
CA GLN A 113 -28.97 -19.75 11.22
C GLN A 113 -28.02 -20.74 10.54
N ALA A 114 -27.51 -21.68 11.33
CA ALA A 114 -26.78 -22.83 10.82
C ALA A 114 -27.71 -23.66 9.93
N THR A 115 -27.14 -24.24 8.87
CA THR A 115 -27.84 -25.17 7.95
C THR A 115 -28.29 -26.44 8.65
N TRP A 116 -27.69 -26.75 9.79
CA TRP A 116 -27.97 -27.94 10.58
C TRP A 116 -28.01 -27.59 12.08
N ARG A 117 -28.85 -28.30 12.82
CA ARG A 117 -28.93 -28.28 14.28
C ARG A 117 -29.14 -29.70 14.80
N ALA A 118 -28.64 -29.97 16.00
CA ALA A 118 -28.92 -31.21 16.72
C ALA A 118 -30.43 -31.44 16.87
N SER A 119 -30.84 -32.68 16.63
CA SER A 119 -32.22 -33.16 16.73
C SER A 119 -32.46 -33.99 18.00
N SER A 120 -31.39 -34.51 18.59
CA SER A 120 -31.40 -35.34 19.78
C SER A 120 -30.48 -34.79 20.87
N LYS A 121 -30.71 -35.19 22.12
CA LYS A 121 -29.94 -34.71 23.27
C LYS A 121 -28.48 -35.15 23.11
N LEU A 122 -27.56 -34.21 23.34
CA LEU A 122 -26.10 -34.43 23.29
C LEU A 122 -25.52 -34.73 21.89
N GLU A 123 -26.28 -34.51 20.81
CA GLU A 123 -25.81 -34.70 19.43
C GLU A 123 -24.81 -33.60 18.99
N LEU A 124 -24.85 -32.43 19.61
CA LEU A 124 -23.90 -31.33 19.39
C LEU A 124 -23.57 -30.65 20.72
N VAL A 125 -22.28 -30.52 21.01
CA VAL A 125 -21.77 -29.81 22.20
C VAL A 125 -20.88 -28.67 21.71
N HIS A 126 -21.22 -27.44 22.10
CA HIS A 126 -20.35 -26.28 21.94
C HIS A 126 -19.63 -26.04 23.26
N SER A 127 -18.30 -26.04 23.24
CA SER A 127 -17.48 -25.68 24.40
C SER A 127 -16.60 -24.51 24.01
N ASP A 128 -16.51 -23.50 24.88
CA ASP A 128 -15.61 -22.38 24.72
C ASP A 128 -14.75 -22.23 25.98
N ILE A 129 -13.51 -21.78 25.80
CA ILE A 129 -12.56 -21.55 26.89
C ILE A 129 -12.61 -20.06 27.22
N CYS A 130 -13.02 -19.74 28.44
CA CYS A 130 -12.98 -18.37 28.94
C CYS A 130 -11.57 -18.04 29.46
N GLY A 131 -10.99 -16.92 28.98
CA GLY A 131 -9.66 -16.42 29.36
C GLY A 131 -9.67 -15.43 30.52
N PRO A 132 -8.48 -15.03 31.02
CA PRO A 132 -8.06 -15.13 32.43
C PRO A 132 -9.04 -14.48 33.42
N ILE A 133 -9.35 -15.18 34.50
CA ILE A 133 -10.43 -14.87 35.45
C ILE A 133 -9.81 -14.47 36.81
N ASN A 134 -9.38 -13.21 36.95
CA ASN A 134 -8.92 -12.66 38.23
C ASN A 134 -9.98 -11.77 38.88
N PRO A 135 -11.01 -12.38 39.50
CA PRO A 135 -11.11 -12.35 40.97
C PRO A 135 -11.65 -13.66 41.55
N MET A 136 -11.63 -13.79 42.88
CA MET A 136 -12.09 -15.00 43.54
C MET A 136 -13.59 -15.27 43.31
N SER A 137 -13.93 -16.51 42.99
CA SER A 137 -15.29 -17.02 42.93
C SER A 137 -16.01 -16.80 44.27
N ASN A 138 -17.33 -16.92 44.32
CA ASN A 138 -18.09 -16.83 45.58
C ASN A 138 -17.71 -17.92 46.61
N GLY A 139 -16.92 -18.92 46.21
CA GLY A 139 -16.28 -19.90 47.10
C GLY A 139 -14.82 -19.57 47.47
N GLY A 140 -14.29 -18.42 47.04
CA GLY A 140 -12.93 -17.95 47.36
C GLY A 140 -11.82 -18.34 46.37
N ASN A 141 -12.12 -18.82 45.16
CA ASN A 141 -11.06 -19.25 44.21
C ASN A 141 -10.86 -18.28 43.04
N SER A 142 -9.67 -17.72 42.86
CA SER A 142 -9.29 -16.90 41.69
C SER A 142 -8.63 -17.75 40.60
N ASN A 143 -8.91 -17.47 39.33
CA ASN A 143 -8.43 -18.20 38.17
C ASN A 143 -7.45 -17.30 37.36
N GLY A 144 -6.16 -17.37 37.68
CA GLY A 144 -5.08 -16.59 37.02
C GLY A 144 -5.26 -16.35 35.52
#